data_AF-A0A3Q7HCT1-F1
#
_entry.id   AF-A0A3Q7HCT1-F1
#
_cell.length_a   1.000
_cell.length_b   1.000
_cell.length_c   1.000
_cell.angle_alpha   90.00
_cell.angle_beta   90.00
_cell.angle_gamma   90.00
#
_symmetry.space_group_name_H-M   'P 1'
#
loop_
_entity.id
_entity.type
_entity.pdbx_description
1 polymer ?
#
loop_
_entity_poly.entity_id
_entity_poly.type
_entity_poly.pdbx_seq_one_letter_code
_entity_poly.pdbx_strand_id
1 'polypeptide(L)'
;MGGNGEENRVIDSVISSTINGQIKLQINHLNCLLIYFSIIIFVMIAARIETNSALICSKIYGANIGDTCFSIMQQFSVSAKDFTTFNPNLNCEKMFVGEWICLDGSSF
;
A
#
# COMPACT_ATOMS: atom_id res chain seq x y z
N MET A 1 51.80 32.30 -41.95
CA MET A 1 50.80 31.22 -42.05
C MET A 1 50.56 30.70 -40.63
N GLY A 2 49.53 31.16 -39.92
CA GLY A 2 49.39 30.85 -38.49
C GLY A 2 48.06 31.25 -37.86
N GLY A 3 46.95 31.21 -38.61
CA GLY A 3 45.60 31.52 -38.08
C GLY A 3 44.73 30.30 -37.77
N ASN A 4 45.01 29.15 -38.37
CA ASN A 4 44.05 28.03 -38.41
C ASN A 4 43.99 27.18 -37.12
N GLY A 5 44.98 27.31 -36.22
CA GLY A 5 45.05 26.49 -35.00
C GLY A 5 44.25 27.05 -33.83
N GLU A 6 44.11 28.38 -33.75
CA GLU A 6 43.37 29.05 -32.68
C GLU A 6 41.86 29.04 -32.96
N GLU A 7 41.47 29.24 -34.22
CA GLU A 7 40.09 29.10 -34.68
C GLU A 7 39.55 27.67 -34.48
N ASN A 8 40.32 26.63 -34.85
CA ASN A 8 39.94 25.24 -34.58
C ASN A 8 39.80 24.94 -33.08
N ARG A 9 40.67 25.49 -32.23
CA ARG A 9 40.57 25.31 -30.77
C ARG A 9 39.29 25.95 -30.20
N VAL A 10 38.89 27.10 -30.72
CA VAL A 10 37.64 27.76 -30.34
C VAL A 10 36.44 26.92 -30.78
N ILE A 11 36.46 26.38 -32.00
CA ILE A 11 35.39 25.50 -32.51
C ILE A 11 35.27 24.22 -31.67
N ASP A 12 36.39 23.55 -31.36
CA ASP A 12 36.40 22.34 -30.52
C ASP A 12 35.88 22.63 -29.11
N SER A 13 36.23 23.78 -28.53
CA SER A 13 35.72 24.21 -27.23
C SER A 13 34.20 24.47 -27.26
N VAL A 14 33.69 25.10 -28.31
CA VAL A 14 32.25 25.37 -28.48
C VAL A 14 31.49 24.06 -28.69
N ILE A 15 32.00 23.15 -29.53
CA ILE A 15 31.43 21.83 -29.75
C ILE A 15 31.42 21.02 -28.44
N SER A 16 32.53 20.98 -27.71
CA SER A 16 32.62 20.30 -26.41
C SER A 16 31.63 20.86 -25.39
N SER A 17 31.51 22.19 -25.29
CA SER A 17 30.52 22.83 -24.40
C SER A 17 29.08 22.51 -24.79
N THR A 18 28.78 22.46 -26.09
CA THR A 18 27.44 22.15 -26.62
C THR A 18 27.09 20.69 -26.36
N ILE A 19 28.00 19.77 -26.63
CA ILE A 19 27.86 18.33 -26.38
C ILE A 19 27.67 18.06 -24.88
N ASN A 20 28.50 18.65 -24.02
CA ASN A 20 28.38 18.50 -22.57
C ASN A 20 27.03 19.03 -22.04
N GLY A 21 26.53 20.14 -22.60
CA GLY A 21 25.21 20.68 -22.30
C GLY A 21 24.07 19.74 -22.71
N GLN A 22 24.12 19.19 -23.93
CA GLN A 22 23.14 18.23 -24.43
C GLN A 22 23.17 16.92 -23.63
N ILE A 23 24.34 16.38 -23.31
CA ILE A 23 24.50 15.19 -22.46
C ILE A 23 23.90 15.45 -21.06
N LYS A 24 24.17 16.61 -20.45
CA LYS A 24 23.60 16.96 -19.14
C LYS A 24 22.07 17.08 -19.19
N LEU A 25 21.51 17.62 -20.27
CA LEU A 25 20.07 17.70 -20.48
C LEU A 25 19.44 16.31 -20.65
N GLN A 26 20.08 15.43 -21.42
CA GLN A 26 19.64 14.04 -21.61
C GLN A 26 19.74 13.23 -20.31
N ILE A 27 20.81 13.39 -19.52
CA ILE A 27 20.95 12.76 -18.20
C ILE A 27 19.88 13.28 -17.24
N ASN A 28 19.60 14.58 -17.21
CA ASN A 28 18.53 15.15 -16.39
C ASN A 28 17.15 14.62 -16.81
N HIS A 29 16.90 14.50 -18.12
CA HIS A 29 15.68 13.93 -18.65
C HIS A 29 15.53 12.45 -18.26
N LEU A 30 16.59 11.65 -18.43
CA LEU A 30 16.62 10.24 -18.03
C LEU A 30 16.43 10.07 -16.52
N ASN A 31 17.08 10.88 -15.70
CA ASN A 31 16.88 10.89 -14.24
C ASN A 31 15.44 11.27 -13.87
N CYS A 32 14.86 12.25 -14.56
CA CYS A 32 13.47 12.65 -14.35
C CYS A 32 12.50 11.51 -14.69
N LEU A 33 12.73 10.82 -15.81
CA LEU A 33 11.94 9.64 -16.20
C LEU A 33 12.08 8.51 -15.17
N LEU A 34 13.29 8.21 -14.71
CA LEU A 34 13.52 7.18 -13.68
C LEU A 34 12.83 7.53 -12.36
N ILE A 35 12.88 8.78 -11.93
CA ILE A 35 12.18 9.26 -10.74
C ILE A 35 10.67 9.16 -10.91
N TYR A 36 10.14 9.56 -12.07
CA TYR A 36 8.72 9.47 -12.38
C TYR A 36 8.20 8.03 -12.34
N PHE A 37 8.91 7.10 -12.99
CA PHE A 37 8.56 5.68 -12.93
C PHE A 37 8.68 5.13 -11.50
N SER A 38 9.72 5.51 -10.75
CA SER A 38 9.87 5.10 -9.35
C SER A 38 8.72 5.59 -8.47
N ILE A 39 8.27 6.84 -8.65
CA ILE A 39 7.15 7.41 -7.92
C ILE A 39 5.84 6.69 -8.29
N ILE A 40 5.61 6.43 -9.58
CA ILE A 40 4.43 5.67 -10.01
C ILE A 40 4.43 4.28 -9.38
N ILE A 41 5.55 3.56 -9.45
CA ILE A 41 5.67 2.22 -8.88
C ILE A 41 5.40 2.26 -7.37
N PHE A 42 5.95 3.24 -6.65
CA PHE A 42 5.72 3.42 -5.22
C PHE A 42 4.24 3.68 -4.90
N VAL A 43 3.57 4.56 -5.64
CA VAL A 43 2.13 4.85 -5.47
C VAL A 43 1.27 3.63 -5.76
N MET A 44 1.59 2.88 -6.82
CA MET A 44 0.88 1.65 -7.19
C MET A 44 1.06 0.53 -6.17
N ILE A 45 2.24 0.44 -5.54
CA ILE A 45 2.49 -0.49 -4.44
C ILE A 45 1.73 -0.05 -3.19
N ALA A 46 1.81 1.22 -2.81
CA ALA A 46 1.13 1.76 -1.62
C ALA A 46 -0.39 1.57 -1.69
N ALA A 47 -1.00 1.76 -2.87
CA ALA A 47 -2.44 1.54 -3.09
C ALA A 47 -2.87 0.06 -2.97
N ARG A 48 -1.92 -0.88 -3.04
CA ARG A 48 -2.16 -2.33 -2.88
C ARG A 48 -1.79 -2.85 -1.50
N ILE A 49 -1.23 -2.01 -0.62
CA ILE A 49 -1.08 -2.38 0.78
C ILE A 49 -2.48 -2.34 1.37
N GLU A 50 -3.14 -3.48 1.41
CA GLU A 50 -4.23 -3.72 2.35
C GLU A 50 -3.62 -3.49 3.72
N THR A 51 -3.75 -2.27 4.24
CA THR A 51 -3.56 -2.03 5.66
C THR A 51 -4.57 -2.93 6.30
N ASN A 52 -4.09 -4.07 6.82
CA ASN A 52 -4.89 -5.03 7.54
C ASN A 52 -5.39 -4.26 8.76
N SER A 53 -6.52 -3.57 8.62
CA SER A 53 -7.10 -2.75 9.65
C SER A 53 -7.42 -3.72 10.76
N ALA A 54 -6.53 -3.75 11.75
CA ALA A 54 -6.56 -4.74 12.78
C ALA A 54 -7.85 -4.51 13.56
N LEU A 55 -8.79 -5.45 13.44
CA LEU A 55 -10.00 -5.42 14.21
C LEU A 55 -9.63 -5.59 15.69
N ILE A 56 -9.95 -4.58 16.50
CA ILE A 56 -9.87 -4.66 17.95
C ILE A 56 -11.25 -5.03 18.46
N CYS A 57 -11.34 -6.17 19.16
CA CYS A 57 -12.57 -6.59 19.80
C CYS A 57 -12.73 -5.92 21.17
N SER A 58 -13.79 -5.12 21.32
CA SER A 58 -14.11 -4.39 22.55
C SER A 58 -15.00 -5.21 23.49
N LYS A 59 -15.76 -6.18 22.96
CA LYS A 59 -16.63 -7.05 23.76
C LYS A 59 -16.55 -8.50 23.26
N ILE A 60 -16.11 -9.39 24.13
CA ILE A 60 -15.94 -10.82 23.85
C ILE A 60 -16.97 -11.64 24.65
N TYR A 61 -17.50 -12.68 24.02
CA TYR A 61 -18.34 -13.69 24.64
C TYR A 61 -17.76 -15.08 24.39
N GLY A 62 -17.68 -15.90 25.45
CA GLY A 62 -17.31 -17.32 25.31
C GLY A 62 -18.55 -18.15 25.02
N ALA A 63 -18.57 -18.86 23.89
CA ALA A 63 -19.70 -19.70 23.51
C ALA A 63 -20.02 -20.76 24.58
N ASN A 64 -21.29 -20.94 24.90
CA ASN A 64 -21.78 -21.90 25.87
C ASN A 64 -22.43 -23.12 25.20
N ILE A 65 -22.75 -24.14 26.00
CA ILE A 65 -23.45 -25.32 25.49
C ILE A 65 -24.82 -24.96 24.92
N GLY A 66 -25.09 -25.41 23.69
CA GLY A 66 -26.33 -25.13 22.99
C GLY A 66 -26.37 -23.79 22.24
N ASP A 67 -25.32 -22.98 22.32
CA ASP A 67 -25.23 -21.75 21.53
C ASP A 67 -25.10 -22.04 20.04
N THR A 68 -25.68 -21.15 19.25
CA THR A 68 -25.48 -21.02 17.80
C THR A 68 -25.10 -19.57 17.52
N CYS A 69 -24.46 -19.29 16.38
CA CYS A 69 -24.24 -17.90 15.97
C CYS A 69 -25.55 -17.08 15.98
N PHE A 70 -26.66 -17.68 15.55
CA PHE A 70 -27.96 -17.02 15.53
C PHE A 70 -28.48 -16.67 16.93
N SER A 71 -28.41 -17.62 17.89
CA SER A 71 -28.85 -17.37 19.26
C SER A 71 -28.00 -16.29 19.94
N ILE A 72 -26.69 -16.29 19.71
CA ILE A 72 -25.77 -15.27 20.23
C ILE A 72 -26.12 -13.90 19.64
N MET A 73 -26.25 -13.78 18.31
CA MET A 73 -26.63 -12.52 17.66
C MET A 73 -27.96 -11.98 18.20
N GLN A 74 -28.97 -12.84 18.35
CA GLN A 74 -30.28 -12.45 18.87
C GLN A 74 -30.19 -12.00 20.35
N GLN A 75 -29.50 -12.78 21.19
CA GLN A 75 -29.34 -12.49 22.62
C GLN A 75 -28.64 -11.16 22.86
N PHE A 76 -27.60 -10.86 22.08
CA PHE A 76 -26.80 -9.65 22.23
C PHE A 76 -27.21 -8.51 21.29
N SER A 77 -28.28 -8.69 20.50
CA SER A 77 -28.76 -7.72 19.52
C SER A 77 -27.68 -7.25 18.53
N VAL A 78 -26.81 -8.16 18.11
CA VAL A 78 -25.75 -7.90 17.12
C VAL A 78 -26.28 -8.20 15.72
N SER A 79 -26.08 -7.29 14.76
CA SER A 79 -26.51 -7.52 13.39
C SER A 79 -25.65 -8.60 12.71
N ALA A 80 -26.22 -9.35 11.76
CA ALA A 80 -25.46 -10.38 11.04
C ALA A 80 -24.23 -9.81 10.33
N LYS A 81 -24.37 -8.60 9.76
CA LYS A 81 -23.28 -7.90 9.08
C LYS A 81 -22.13 -7.59 10.04
N ASP A 82 -22.45 -7.02 11.21
CA ASP A 82 -21.43 -6.66 12.20
C ASP A 82 -20.79 -7.92 12.78
N PHE A 83 -21.60 -8.93 13.10
CA PHE A 83 -21.11 -10.22 13.60
C PHE A 83 -20.11 -10.88 12.65
N THR A 84 -20.38 -10.91 11.34
CA THR A 84 -19.43 -11.45 10.34
C THR A 84 -18.21 -10.55 10.16
N THR A 85 -18.37 -9.24 10.30
CA THR A 85 -17.25 -8.29 10.23
C THR A 85 -16.31 -8.47 11.40
N PHE A 86 -16.85 -8.70 12.60
CA PHE A 86 -16.07 -8.89 13.82
C PHE A 86 -15.43 -10.27 13.93
N ASN A 87 -15.99 -11.27 13.23
CA ASN A 87 -15.55 -12.66 13.31
C ASN A 87 -15.30 -13.26 11.92
N PRO A 88 -14.38 -12.70 11.10
CA PRO A 88 -14.21 -13.09 9.70
C PRO A 88 -13.76 -14.55 9.51
N ASN A 89 -13.21 -15.17 10.57
CA ASN A 89 -12.72 -16.56 10.54
C ASN A 89 -13.65 -17.55 11.26
N LEU A 90 -14.73 -17.09 11.87
CA LEU A 90 -15.64 -17.95 12.61
C LEU A 90 -16.47 -18.80 11.66
N ASN A 91 -16.45 -20.11 11.87
CA ASN A 91 -17.33 -21.05 11.19
C ASN A 91 -18.49 -21.43 12.11
N CYS A 92 -19.68 -20.88 11.84
CA CYS A 92 -20.87 -21.11 12.65
C CYS A 92 -21.35 -22.57 12.73
N GLU A 93 -20.96 -23.43 11.77
CA GLU A 93 -21.30 -24.86 11.80
C GLU A 93 -20.33 -25.68 12.65
N LYS A 94 -19.17 -25.11 12.99
CA LYS A 94 -18.10 -25.77 13.75
C LYS A 94 -17.76 -25.04 15.05
N MET A 95 -18.63 -24.13 15.47
CA MET A 95 -18.46 -23.39 16.71
C MET A 95 -18.44 -24.34 17.91
N PHE A 96 -17.52 -24.14 18.85
CA PHE A 96 -17.37 -25.01 20.02
C PHE A 96 -17.51 -24.23 21.34
N VAL A 97 -17.86 -24.96 22.40
CA VAL A 97 -17.98 -24.37 23.74
C VAL A 97 -16.64 -23.81 24.19
N GLY A 98 -16.63 -22.56 24.65
CA GLY A 98 -15.45 -21.81 25.06
C GLY A 98 -14.81 -21.00 23.93
N GLU A 99 -15.27 -21.10 22.69
CA GLU A 99 -14.78 -20.26 21.59
C GLU A 99 -15.10 -18.79 21.85
N TRP A 100 -14.11 -17.92 21.62
CA TRP A 100 -14.25 -16.48 21.81
C TRP A 100 -14.90 -15.83 20.59
N ILE A 101 -16.08 -15.26 20.82
CA ILE A 101 -16.89 -14.58 19.83
C ILE A 101 -16.85 -13.08 20.11
N CYS A 102 -16.48 -12.29 19.10
CA CYS A 102 -16.50 -10.84 19.19
C CYS A 102 -17.91 -10.30 18.93
N LEU A 103 -18.44 -9.53 19.88
CA LEU A 103 -19.79 -8.93 19.81
C LEU A 103 -19.76 -7.44 19.45
N ASP A 104 -18.63 -6.79 19.65
CA ASP A 104 -18.41 -5.37 19.35
C ASP A 104 -16.92 -5.14 19.11
N GLY A 105 -16.57 -4.38 18.07
CA GLY A 105 -15.20 -4.11 17.69
C GLY A 105 -15.08 -2.97 16.68
N SER A 106 -13.86 -2.49 16.52
CA SER A 106 -13.54 -1.41 15.58
C SER A 106 -12.22 -1.67 14.89
N SER A 107 -12.07 -1.16 13.67
CA SER A 107 -10.87 -1.28 12.86
C SER A 107 -10.28 0.11 12.66
N PHE A 108 -8.97 0.27 12.88
CA PHE A 108 -8.25 1.53 12.71
C PHE A 108 -7.46 1.56 11.39
#